data_AF-A0A947BZF5-F1
#
_entry.id   AF-A0A947BZF5-F1
#
_cell.length_a   1.000
_cell.length_b   1.000
_cell.length_c   1.000
_cell.angle_alpha   90.00
_cell.angle_beta   90.00
_cell.angle_gamma   90.00
#
_symmetry.space_group_name_H-M   'P 1'
#
loop_
_entity.id
_entity.type
_entity.pdbx_description
1 polymer ?
#
loop_
_entity_poly.entity_id
_entity_poly.type
_entity_poly.pdbx_seq_one_letter_code
_entity_poly.pdbx_strand_id
1 'polypeptide(L)'
;MVSGGFVDLFEERWYAIRNVDRIDPFLISLISSSDHWLYISSNGGLTAGRVSPATALFPYVTVDKIHDNYLNTGSKTILRVRADDTSHLWEPFNREHDDRYSLSRNLYRNVAGNKLCLEEVNHDLQLAFRCSWMTSDEFGFVRESSLVNLADRRAYVDVVDGLQNILPAGTPPFVQTNSSNLANAYKWSELDETTGL
;
A
#
# COMPACT_ATOMS: atom_id res chain seq x y z
N MET A 1 7.23 21.89 2.63
CA MET A 1 7.53 21.72 4.07
C MET A 1 6.63 20.62 4.60
N VAL A 2 7.09 19.79 5.53
CA VAL A 2 6.23 18.79 6.19
C VAL A 2 5.34 19.50 7.20
N SER A 3 4.04 19.17 7.20
CA SER A 3 3.09 19.71 8.17
C SER A 3 2.12 18.65 8.64
N GLY A 4 1.67 18.77 9.89
CA GLY A 4 0.72 17.89 10.52
C GLY A 4 -0.54 18.63 10.93
N GLY A 5 -1.70 18.00 10.85
CA GLY A 5 -2.95 18.59 11.31
C GLY A 5 -4.15 17.67 11.19
N PHE A 6 -5.17 17.94 12.00
CA PHE A 6 -6.44 17.22 11.88
C PHE A 6 -7.27 17.73 10.70
N VAL A 7 -7.88 16.81 9.97
CA VAL A 7 -8.74 17.06 8.82
C VAL A 7 -9.97 16.16 8.89
N ASP A 8 -11.08 16.62 8.30
CA ASP A 8 -12.27 15.79 8.09
C ASP A 8 -12.22 15.26 6.65
N LEU A 9 -12.08 13.94 6.51
CA LEU A 9 -11.95 13.22 5.24
C LEU A 9 -12.68 11.89 5.36
N PHE A 10 -13.25 11.39 4.26
CA PHE A 10 -13.96 10.10 4.25
C PHE A 10 -15.06 10.01 5.33
N GLU A 11 -15.75 11.13 5.57
CA GLU A 11 -16.81 11.27 6.60
C GLU A 11 -16.32 11.00 8.04
N GLU A 12 -15.00 11.02 8.27
CA GLU A 12 -14.36 10.77 9.56
C GLU A 12 -13.27 11.81 9.87
N ARG A 13 -12.80 11.82 11.12
CA ARG A 13 -11.68 12.67 11.57
C ARG A 13 -10.34 11.93 11.40
N TRP A 14 -9.38 12.58 10.76
CA TRP A 14 -8.04 12.04 10.49
C TRP A 14 -6.94 13.01 10.93
N TYR A 15 -5.79 12.47 11.31
CA TYR A 15 -4.55 13.23 11.39
C TYR A 15 -3.78 13.06 10.07
N ALA A 16 -3.54 14.17 9.38
CA ALA A 16 -2.81 14.21 8.12
C ALA A 16 -1.35 14.62 8.35
N ILE A 17 -0.42 13.93 7.72
CA ILE A 17 0.98 14.33 7.56
C ILE A 17 1.19 14.62 6.08
N ARG A 18 1.41 15.90 5.75
CA ARG A 18 1.59 16.38 4.38
C ARG A 18 3.05 16.31 3.98
N ASN A 19 3.32 15.90 2.73
CA ASN A 19 4.68 15.70 2.20
C ASN A 19 5.48 14.70 3.05
N VAL A 20 4.85 13.58 3.41
CA VAL A 20 5.41 12.56 4.32
C VAL A 20 6.72 11.97 3.81
N ASP A 21 6.94 12.01 2.50
CA ASP A 21 8.14 11.56 1.81
C ASP A 21 9.39 12.41 2.08
N ARG A 22 9.24 13.61 2.67
CA ARG A 22 10.33 14.51 3.02
C ARG A 22 10.92 14.29 4.42
N ILE A 23 10.47 13.24 5.12
CA ILE A 23 11.06 12.75 6.36
C ILE A 23 11.44 11.29 6.17
N ASP A 24 12.35 10.79 7.02
CA ASP A 24 12.74 9.39 6.98
C ASP A 24 11.51 8.48 7.21
N PRO A 25 11.43 7.33 6.52
CA PRO A 25 10.37 6.36 6.75
C PRO A 25 10.28 5.97 8.22
N PHE A 26 9.07 5.84 8.73
CA PHE A 26 8.82 5.44 10.11
C PHE A 26 7.74 4.36 10.15
N LEU A 27 7.82 3.49 11.16
CA LEU A 27 6.91 2.36 11.32
C LEU A 27 5.62 2.77 12.05
N ILE A 28 4.50 2.25 11.57
CA ILE A 28 3.17 2.47 12.12
C ILE A 28 2.57 1.11 12.46
N SER A 29 2.06 0.97 13.67
CA SER A 29 1.21 -0.16 14.07
C SER A 29 -0.25 0.25 13.91
N LEU A 30 -0.97 -0.44 13.02
CA LEU A 30 -2.41 -0.23 12.81
C LEU A 30 -3.19 -1.15 13.75
N ILE A 31 -4.04 -0.56 14.58
CA ILE A 31 -4.76 -1.35 15.59
C ILE A 31 -5.98 -2.04 14.98
N SER A 32 -6.35 -3.18 15.54
CA SER A 32 -7.57 -3.92 15.23
C SER A 32 -8.33 -4.22 16.51
N SER A 33 -9.65 -4.37 16.40
CA SER A 33 -10.51 -4.85 17.49
C SER A 33 -10.56 -6.39 17.58
N SER A 34 -9.96 -7.10 16.62
CA SER A 34 -9.85 -8.56 16.59
C SER A 34 -8.36 -8.96 16.71
N ASP A 35 -7.95 -10.07 16.10
CA ASP A 35 -6.63 -10.68 16.20
C ASP A 35 -5.65 -10.27 15.08
N HIS A 36 -5.95 -9.21 14.33
CA HIS A 36 -5.07 -8.71 13.28
C HIS A 36 -3.86 -7.97 13.85
N TRP A 37 -2.72 -8.18 13.22
CA TRP A 37 -1.54 -7.34 13.37
C TRP A 37 -1.13 -6.79 12.00
N LEU A 38 -0.86 -5.49 11.91
CA LEU A 38 -0.39 -4.83 10.69
C LEU A 38 0.64 -3.77 11.07
N TYR A 39 1.87 -4.00 10.60
CA TYR A 39 2.98 -3.07 10.74
C TYR A 39 3.32 -2.53 9.35
N ILE A 40 3.16 -1.23 9.17
CA ILE A 40 3.32 -0.56 7.88
C ILE A 40 4.22 0.65 8.04
N SER A 41 5.18 0.77 7.15
CA SER A 41 6.05 1.91 6.99
C SER A 41 5.28 3.07 6.33
N SER A 42 5.63 4.31 6.66
CA SER A 42 5.07 5.50 6.01
C SER A 42 5.34 5.58 4.50
N ASN A 43 6.27 4.76 3.96
CA ASN A 43 6.50 4.60 2.52
C ASN A 43 5.66 3.47 1.86
N GLY A 44 4.79 2.79 2.62
CA GLY A 44 3.90 1.75 2.12
C GLY A 44 4.39 0.31 2.28
N GLY A 45 5.66 0.08 2.60
CA GLY A 45 6.15 -1.27 2.90
C GLY A 45 5.48 -1.83 4.15
N LEU A 46 5.06 -3.09 4.15
CA LEU A 46 4.32 -3.66 5.27
C LEU A 46 4.61 -5.14 5.54
N THR A 47 4.26 -5.55 6.75
CA THR A 47 3.96 -6.93 7.11
C THR A 47 2.62 -6.98 7.85
N ALA A 48 1.82 -8.01 7.60
CA ALA A 48 0.50 -8.15 8.21
C ALA A 48 0.12 -9.63 8.36
N GLY A 49 -0.77 -9.93 9.30
CA GLY A 49 -1.35 -11.26 9.51
C GLY A 49 -2.33 -11.28 10.68
N ARG A 50 -2.83 -12.47 11.01
CA ARG A 50 -3.72 -12.67 12.18
C ARG A 50 -3.05 -13.55 13.21
N VAL A 51 -3.40 -13.43 14.49
CA VAL A 51 -2.93 -14.22 15.64
C VAL A 51 -1.42 -14.14 15.93
N SER A 52 -0.57 -14.58 14.99
CA SER A 52 0.87 -14.66 15.16
C SER A 52 1.63 -14.55 13.82
N PRO A 53 2.96 -14.37 13.84
CA PRO A 53 3.78 -14.40 12.63
C PRO A 53 3.73 -15.71 11.82
N ALA A 54 3.27 -16.83 12.41
CA ALA A 54 3.13 -18.10 11.70
C ALA A 54 1.99 -18.12 10.67
N THR A 55 1.07 -17.16 10.77
CA THR A 55 -0.12 -16.98 9.92
C THR A 55 -0.07 -15.62 9.23
N ALA A 56 1.14 -15.20 8.84
CA ALA A 56 1.40 -13.95 8.15
C ALA A 56 0.87 -13.96 6.71
N LEU A 57 0.27 -12.85 6.28
CA LEU A 57 -0.13 -12.59 4.89
C LEU A 57 1.06 -12.11 4.05
N PHE A 58 1.96 -11.33 4.66
CA PHE A 58 3.20 -10.84 4.05
C PHE A 58 4.40 -11.25 4.91
N PRO A 59 5.61 -11.42 4.35
CA PRO A 59 6.79 -11.82 5.10
C PRO A 59 6.97 -11.04 6.41
N TYR A 60 7.08 -11.75 7.53
CA TYR A 60 7.37 -11.16 8.83
C TYR A 60 8.87 -10.93 8.97
N VAL A 61 9.30 -9.68 8.80
CA VAL A 61 10.71 -9.27 8.77
C VAL A 61 10.94 -8.04 9.66
N THR A 62 12.21 -7.73 9.91
CA THR A 62 12.61 -6.56 10.69
C THR A 62 12.26 -5.24 9.99
N VAL A 63 12.13 -4.18 10.77
CA VAL A 63 11.63 -2.87 10.30
C VAL A 63 12.47 -2.26 9.16
N ASP A 64 13.79 -2.40 9.21
CA ASP A 64 14.72 -2.03 8.14
C ASP A 64 14.34 -2.72 6.82
N LYS A 65 14.09 -4.02 6.86
CA LYS A 65 13.66 -4.79 5.69
C LYS A 65 12.25 -4.41 5.23
N ILE A 66 11.35 -4.04 6.14
CA ILE A 66 10.02 -3.53 5.77
C ILE A 66 10.16 -2.22 4.98
N HIS A 67 11.01 -1.29 5.46
CA HIS A 67 11.28 -0.03 4.78
C HIS A 67 11.87 -0.26 3.38
N ASP A 68 12.84 -1.15 3.25
CA ASP A 68 13.56 -1.40 1.99
C ASP A 68 12.72 -2.17 0.95
N ASN A 69 11.78 -3.03 1.39
CA ASN A 69 11.00 -3.88 0.49
C ASN A 69 9.67 -3.28 0.01
N TYR A 70 9.44 -1.98 0.23
CA TYR A 70 8.18 -1.31 -0.11
C TYR A 70 7.78 -1.45 -1.59
N LEU A 71 8.75 -1.57 -2.52
CA LEU A 71 8.49 -1.79 -3.95
C LEU A 71 8.15 -3.23 -4.34
N ASN A 72 8.42 -4.20 -3.46
CA ASN A 72 8.39 -5.63 -3.76
C ASN A 72 7.40 -6.42 -2.89
N THR A 73 6.85 -5.82 -1.83
CA THR A 73 5.89 -6.46 -0.90
C THR A 73 4.75 -5.52 -0.58
N GLY A 74 3.52 -6.03 -0.65
CA GLY A 74 2.33 -5.24 -0.33
C GLY A 74 1.67 -4.61 -1.55
N SER A 75 1.19 -3.37 -1.41
CA SER A 75 0.45 -2.66 -2.46
C SER A 75 1.32 -2.35 -3.67
N LYS A 76 0.80 -2.59 -4.87
CA LYS A 76 1.43 -2.21 -6.14
C LYS A 76 0.38 -1.66 -7.10
N THR A 77 0.67 -0.50 -7.67
CA THR A 77 -0.23 0.19 -8.60
C THR A 77 0.60 0.76 -9.75
N ILE A 78 0.26 0.43 -10.98
CA ILE A 78 0.91 0.94 -12.20
C ILE A 78 -0.19 1.47 -13.12
N LEU A 79 -0.04 2.73 -13.52
CA LEU A 79 -1.03 3.47 -14.31
C LEU A 79 -0.40 3.91 -15.62
N ARG A 80 -1.03 3.53 -16.74
CA ARG A 80 -0.71 4.09 -18.06
C ARG A 80 -1.77 5.12 -18.42
N VAL A 81 -1.40 6.39 -18.33
CA VAL A 81 -2.28 7.52 -18.62
C VAL A 81 -2.07 7.93 -20.07
N ARG A 82 -3.14 7.89 -20.86
CA ARG A 82 -3.13 8.35 -22.26
C ARG A 82 -3.57 9.81 -22.31
N ALA A 83 -2.72 10.66 -22.88
CA ALA A 83 -3.02 12.06 -23.15
C ALA A 83 -2.55 12.36 -24.59
N ASP A 84 -3.49 12.78 -25.43
CA ASP A 84 -3.26 12.99 -26.87
C ASP A 84 -2.65 11.72 -27.53
N ASP A 85 -1.63 11.88 -28.37
CA ASP A 85 -0.89 10.77 -29.01
C ASP A 85 0.25 10.21 -28.13
N THR A 86 0.31 10.58 -26.85
CA THR A 86 1.37 10.16 -25.92
C THR A 86 0.83 9.36 -24.73
N SER A 87 1.65 8.42 -24.23
CA SER A 87 1.35 7.65 -23.02
C SER A 87 2.37 7.95 -21.92
N HIS A 88 1.87 8.28 -20.74
CA HIS A 88 2.66 8.51 -19.53
C HIS A 88 2.51 7.32 -18.59
N LEU A 89 3.64 6.83 -18.06
CA LEU A 89 3.65 5.79 -17.04
C LEU A 89 3.79 6.43 -15.66
N TRP A 90 2.87 6.13 -14.76
CA TRP A 90 2.91 6.58 -13.38
C TRP A 90 2.75 5.38 -12.45
N GLU A 91 3.67 5.24 -11.49
CA GLU A 91 3.64 4.21 -10.46
C GLU A 91 3.63 4.91 -9.09
N PRO A 92 2.43 5.12 -8.50
CA PRO A 92 2.31 5.77 -7.21
C PRO A 92 3.19 5.13 -6.14
N PHE A 93 3.77 5.98 -5.28
CA PHE A 93 4.65 5.62 -4.17
C PHE A 93 6.03 5.06 -4.56
N ASN A 94 6.34 4.86 -5.84
CA ASN A 94 7.67 4.46 -6.27
C ASN A 94 8.65 5.65 -6.25
N ARG A 95 9.58 5.64 -5.28
CA ARG A 95 10.56 6.73 -5.11
C ARG A 95 11.68 6.73 -6.15
N GLU A 96 11.88 5.63 -6.86
CA GLU A 96 12.85 5.55 -7.97
C GLU A 96 12.42 6.39 -9.17
N HIS A 97 11.18 6.88 -9.19
CA HIS A 97 10.59 7.70 -10.24
C HIS A 97 10.29 9.14 -9.79
N ASP A 98 10.83 9.59 -8.65
CA ASP A 98 10.55 10.92 -8.07
C ASP A 98 10.99 12.09 -8.97
N ASP A 99 11.88 11.85 -9.93
CA ASP A 99 12.38 12.83 -10.89
C ASP A 99 11.48 13.00 -12.12
N ARG A 100 10.46 12.15 -12.29
CA ARG A 100 9.61 12.13 -13.50
C ARG A 100 8.44 13.08 -13.45
N TYR A 101 7.93 13.39 -12.27
CA TYR A 101 6.72 14.18 -12.09
C TYR A 101 6.82 15.11 -10.88
N SER A 102 6.03 16.18 -10.92
CA SER A 102 5.72 16.96 -9.73
C SER A 102 4.72 16.20 -8.85
N LEU A 103 5.19 15.73 -7.69
CA LEU A 103 4.43 14.86 -6.79
C LEU A 103 4.18 15.49 -5.40
N SER A 104 3.14 15.05 -4.72
CA SER A 104 2.95 15.25 -3.28
C SER A 104 2.43 13.98 -2.63
N ARG A 105 3.11 13.51 -1.59
CA ARG A 105 2.70 12.32 -0.83
C ARG A 105 2.19 12.68 0.54
N ASN A 106 1.01 12.19 0.88
CA ASN A 106 0.37 12.45 2.16
C ASN A 106 0.03 11.13 2.86
N LEU A 107 0.09 11.15 4.18
CA LEU A 107 -0.29 10.03 5.03
C LEU A 107 -1.40 10.47 5.95
N TYR A 108 -2.45 9.66 6.08
CA TYR A 108 -3.56 9.92 6.96
C TYR A 108 -3.76 8.74 7.90
N ARG A 109 -3.97 9.01 9.18
CA ARG A 109 -4.43 8.03 10.16
C ARG A 109 -5.70 8.51 10.83
N ASN A 110 -6.73 7.68 10.91
CA ASN A 110 -7.97 8.11 11.57
C ASN A 110 -7.75 8.21 13.09
N VAL A 111 -8.61 8.95 13.78
CA VAL A 111 -8.47 9.18 15.23
C VAL A 111 -8.51 7.87 16.03
N ALA A 112 -9.34 6.91 15.61
CA ALA A 112 -9.39 5.58 16.23
C ALA A 112 -8.10 4.76 16.00
N GLY A 113 -7.28 5.13 15.02
CA GLY A 113 -5.99 4.52 14.75
C GLY A 113 -6.04 3.16 14.05
N ASN A 114 -7.21 2.75 13.57
CA ASN A 114 -7.49 1.46 12.90
C ASN A 114 -7.63 1.57 11.37
N LYS A 115 -7.52 2.78 10.81
CA LYS A 115 -7.43 3.02 9.36
C LYS A 115 -6.21 3.87 9.03
N LEU A 116 -5.53 3.53 7.94
CA LEU A 116 -4.40 4.28 7.39
C LEU A 116 -4.63 4.51 5.90
N CYS A 117 -4.42 5.73 5.41
CA CYS A 117 -4.48 6.05 3.98
C CYS A 117 -3.16 6.67 3.55
N LEU A 118 -2.58 6.12 2.48
CA LEU A 118 -1.48 6.69 1.73
C LEU A 118 -2.06 7.39 0.49
N GLU A 119 -1.61 8.59 0.19
CA GLU A 119 -2.02 9.35 -1.00
C GLU A 119 -0.81 9.87 -1.74
N GLU A 120 -0.82 9.73 -3.06
CA GLU A 120 0.09 10.44 -3.95
C GLU A 120 -0.72 11.24 -4.96
N VAL A 121 -0.44 12.54 -5.03
CA VAL A 121 -0.98 13.46 -6.03
C VAL A 121 0.09 13.69 -7.08
N ASN A 122 -0.22 13.36 -8.33
CA ASN A 122 0.58 13.70 -9.50
C ASN A 122 0.02 14.99 -10.13
N HIS A 123 0.74 16.09 -9.97
CA HIS A 123 0.29 17.42 -10.39
C HIS A 123 0.36 17.60 -11.91
N ASP A 124 1.27 16.90 -12.59
CA ASP A 124 1.45 17.00 -14.04
C ASP A 124 0.33 16.25 -14.78
N LEU A 125 -0.05 15.07 -14.26
CA LEU A 125 -1.16 14.27 -14.78
C LEU A 125 -2.52 14.71 -14.23
N GLN A 126 -2.54 15.55 -13.20
CA GLN A 126 -3.73 15.96 -12.45
C GLN A 126 -4.55 14.77 -11.95
N LEU A 127 -3.85 13.76 -11.40
CA LEU A 127 -4.47 12.56 -10.82
C LEU A 127 -4.02 12.40 -9.36
N ALA A 128 -4.90 11.88 -8.52
CA ALA A 128 -4.55 11.44 -7.18
C ALA A 128 -4.87 9.96 -7.00
N PHE A 129 -3.90 9.19 -6.50
CA PHE A 129 -4.09 7.81 -6.12
C PHE A 129 -4.06 7.70 -4.60
N ARG A 130 -4.99 6.93 -4.05
CA ARG A 130 -5.07 6.64 -2.61
C ARG A 130 -5.16 5.14 -2.38
N CYS A 131 -4.45 4.67 -1.36
CA CYS A 131 -4.49 3.30 -0.88
C CYS A 131 -4.73 3.32 0.64
N SER A 132 -5.87 2.79 1.06
CA SER A 132 -6.29 2.72 2.45
C SER A 132 -6.25 1.28 2.97
N TRP A 133 -5.75 1.09 4.19
CA TRP A 133 -5.71 -0.19 4.89
C TRP A 133 -6.62 -0.17 6.11
N MET A 134 -7.42 -1.23 6.25
CA MET A 134 -8.38 -1.45 7.33
C MET A 134 -8.45 -2.94 7.67
N THR A 135 -9.14 -3.28 8.77
CA THR A 135 -9.37 -4.68 9.18
C THR A 135 -10.86 -4.98 9.31
N SER A 136 -11.24 -6.21 9.01
CA SER A 136 -12.57 -6.79 9.18
C SER A 136 -12.41 -8.14 9.85
N ASP A 137 -13.16 -8.42 10.91
CA ASP A 137 -13.08 -9.71 11.59
C ASP A 137 -13.46 -10.87 10.67
N GLU A 138 -14.47 -10.66 9.83
CA GLU A 138 -15.00 -11.64 8.89
C GLU A 138 -14.11 -11.80 7.64
N PHE A 139 -13.67 -10.68 7.05
CA PHE A 139 -13.01 -10.67 5.74
C PHE A 139 -11.48 -10.50 5.79
N GLY A 140 -10.90 -10.29 6.97
CA GLY A 140 -9.47 -10.10 7.12
C GLY A 140 -9.02 -8.67 6.84
N PHE A 141 -8.02 -8.50 5.98
CA PHE A 141 -7.49 -7.18 5.61
C PHE A 141 -8.26 -6.59 4.44
N VAL A 142 -8.67 -5.34 4.56
CA VAL A 142 -9.33 -4.60 3.48
C VAL A 142 -8.38 -3.53 2.97
N ARG A 143 -7.99 -3.64 1.70
CA ARG A 143 -7.31 -2.58 0.95
C ARG A 143 -8.32 -1.88 0.05
N GLU A 144 -8.62 -0.63 0.37
CA GLU A 144 -9.45 0.23 -0.48
C GLU A 144 -8.54 1.10 -1.35
N SER A 145 -8.81 1.17 -2.65
CA SER A 145 -8.02 1.98 -3.59
C SER A 145 -8.92 2.91 -4.39
N SER A 146 -8.47 4.15 -4.56
CA SER A 146 -9.20 5.15 -5.33
C SER A 146 -8.26 5.92 -6.24
N LEU A 147 -8.67 6.08 -7.50
CA LEU A 147 -8.03 6.96 -8.47
C LEU A 147 -8.98 8.13 -8.75
N VAL A 148 -8.52 9.35 -8.47
CA VAL A 148 -9.31 10.58 -8.62
C VAL A 148 -8.72 11.43 -9.73
N ASN A 149 -9.56 11.80 -10.70
CA ASN A 149 -9.22 12.81 -11.68
C ASN A 149 -9.47 14.20 -11.11
N LEU A 150 -8.41 15.01 -11.02
CA LEU A 150 -8.44 16.37 -10.47
C LEU A 150 -8.59 17.44 -11.55
N ALA A 151 -8.59 17.05 -12.83
CA ALA A 151 -8.78 17.95 -13.95
C ALA A 151 -10.24 18.04 -14.39
N ASP A 152 -10.57 19.12 -15.09
CA ASP A 152 -11.88 19.29 -15.74
C ASP A 152 -12.01 18.53 -17.07
N ARG A 153 -10.96 17.82 -17.49
CA ARG A 153 -10.92 17.01 -18.72
C ARG A 153 -10.94 15.52 -18.41
N ARG A 154 -11.47 14.70 -19.33
CA ARG A 154 -11.43 13.24 -19.20
C ARG A 154 -10.00 12.73 -19.30
N ALA A 155 -9.65 11.79 -18.43
CA ALA A 155 -8.41 11.02 -18.50
C ALA A 155 -8.73 9.57 -18.93
N TYR A 156 -7.89 8.99 -19.78
CA TYR A 156 -7.97 7.59 -20.17
C TYR A 156 -6.80 6.84 -19.51
N VAL A 157 -7.11 5.86 -18.68
CA VAL A 157 -6.10 5.19 -17.85
C VAL A 157 -6.27 3.68 -17.97
N ASP A 158 -5.18 2.98 -18.31
CA ASP A 158 -5.09 1.54 -18.06
C ASP A 158 -4.45 1.32 -16.69
N VAL A 159 -5.00 0.38 -15.92
CA VAL A 159 -4.65 0.16 -14.52
C VAL A 159 -4.19 -1.28 -14.31
N VAL A 160 -3.06 -1.44 -13.64
CA VAL A 160 -2.67 -2.67 -12.96
C VAL A 160 -2.55 -2.34 -11.48
N ASP A 161 -3.43 -2.91 -10.67
CA ASP A 161 -3.51 -2.62 -9.24
C ASP A 161 -3.70 -3.91 -8.45
N GLY A 162 -3.00 -4.06 -7.33
CA GLY A 162 -3.14 -5.24 -6.49
C GLY A 162 -2.09 -5.35 -5.39
N LEU A 163 -1.85 -6.60 -5.00
CA LEU A 163 -0.92 -6.98 -3.94
C LEU A 163 0.14 -7.93 -4.50
N GLN A 164 1.36 -7.86 -3.96
CA GLN A 164 2.45 -8.74 -4.35
C GLN A 164 3.19 -9.31 -3.14
N ASN A 165 3.91 -10.41 -3.36
CA ASN A 165 4.65 -11.16 -2.35
C ASN A 165 3.77 -11.64 -1.18
N ILE A 166 2.56 -12.08 -1.52
CA ILE A 166 1.66 -12.75 -0.58
C ILE A 166 2.27 -14.10 -0.18
N LEU A 167 2.23 -14.43 1.10
CA LEU A 167 2.68 -15.72 1.61
C LEU A 167 1.63 -16.80 1.37
N PRO A 168 2.05 -18.00 0.89
CA PRO A 168 1.19 -19.18 0.97
C PRO A 168 0.83 -19.52 2.41
N ALA A 169 -0.38 -20.04 2.60
CA ALA A 169 -0.82 -20.53 3.90
C ALA A 169 0.14 -21.59 4.44
N GLY A 170 0.44 -21.52 5.74
CA GLY A 170 1.30 -22.49 6.42
C GLY A 170 2.79 -22.37 6.11
N THR A 171 3.25 -21.31 5.43
CA THR A 171 4.69 -21.08 5.21
C THR A 171 5.43 -20.98 6.55
N PRO A 172 6.36 -21.89 6.88
CA PRO A 172 7.04 -21.87 8.16
C PRO A 172 7.91 -20.61 8.31
N PRO A 173 7.77 -19.82 9.40
CA PRO A 173 8.52 -18.57 9.57
C PRO A 173 10.03 -18.77 9.45
N PHE A 174 10.56 -19.87 10.02
CA PHE A 174 11.98 -20.18 9.94
C PHE A 174 12.47 -20.35 8.49
N VAL A 175 11.70 -21.05 7.65
CA VAL A 175 12.04 -21.24 6.23
C VAL A 175 11.90 -19.93 5.48
N GLN A 176 10.84 -19.14 5.73
CA GLN A 176 10.67 -17.84 5.09
C GLN A 176 11.81 -16.88 5.42
N THR A 177 12.31 -16.87 6.66
CA THR A 177 13.39 -15.97 7.08
C THR A 177 14.77 -16.42 6.58
N ASN A 178 15.07 -17.72 6.60
CA ASN A 178 16.42 -18.24 6.35
C ASN A 178 16.62 -18.86 4.96
N SER A 179 15.54 -19.21 4.26
CA SER A 179 15.58 -19.97 3.01
C SER A 179 14.34 -19.68 2.14
N SER A 180 14.01 -18.40 1.95
CA SER A 180 12.84 -17.98 1.16
C SER A 180 12.87 -18.48 -0.28
N ASN A 181 14.06 -18.65 -0.86
CA ASN A 181 14.27 -19.28 -2.17
C ASN A 181 13.77 -20.73 -2.20
N LEU A 182 13.96 -21.49 -1.12
CA LEU A 182 13.41 -22.84 -1.00
C LEU A 182 11.88 -22.78 -0.92
N ALA A 183 11.31 -21.89 -0.10
CA ALA A 183 9.86 -21.72 -0.05
C ALA A 183 9.25 -21.37 -1.42
N ASN A 184 9.94 -20.54 -2.22
CA ASN A 184 9.50 -20.18 -3.57
C ASN A 184 9.37 -21.38 -4.50
N ALA A 185 10.21 -22.42 -4.36
CA ALA A 185 10.12 -23.62 -5.19
C ALA A 185 8.82 -24.43 -4.99
N TYR A 186 8.08 -24.15 -3.92
CA TYR A 186 6.81 -24.82 -3.57
C TYR A 186 5.60 -23.88 -3.66
N LYS A 187 5.79 -22.63 -4.12
CA LYS A 187 4.67 -21.70 -4.29
C LYS A 187 3.79 -22.14 -5.44
N TRP A 188 2.50 -22.17 -5.18
CA TRP A 188 1.47 -22.43 -6.18
C TRP A 188 0.35 -21.41 -5.96
N SER A 189 0.03 -20.64 -6.99
CA SER A 189 -1.00 -19.59 -6.97
C SER A 189 -1.99 -19.89 -8.08
N GLU A 190 -3.27 -19.87 -7.74
CA GLU A 190 -4.37 -20.18 -8.65
C GLU A 190 -5.34 -19.01 -8.67
N LEU A 191 -6.16 -18.95 -9.73
CA LEU A 191 -7.30 -18.07 -9.86
C LEU A 191 -8.53 -18.97 -10.00
N ASP A 192 -9.50 -18.84 -9.12
CA ASP A 192 -10.82 -19.42 -9.31
C ASP A 192 -11.59 -18.62 -10.36
N GLU A 193 -11.77 -19.21 -11.54
CA GLU A 193 -12.45 -18.58 -12.67
C GLU A 193 -13.91 -18.19 -12.37
N THR A 194 -14.54 -18.85 -11.39
CA THR A 194 -15.95 -18.58 -11.04
C THR A 194 -16.10 -17.28 -10.28
N THR A 195 -15.22 -17.04 -9.30
CA THR A 195 -15.28 -15.86 -8.44
C THR A 195 -14.34 -14.73 -8.91
N GLY A 196 -13.36 -15.05 -9.76
CA GLY A 196 -12.30 -14.14 -10.16
C GLY A 196 -11.30 -13.84 -9.04
N LEU A 197 -11.22 -14.70 -8.02
CA LEU A 197 -10.33 -14.60 -6.86
C LEU A 197 -9.17 -15.59 -6.94
#